data_AF-A0A9D6JKR9-F1
#
_entry.id   AF-A0A9D6JKR9-F1
#
_cell.length_a   1.000
_cell.length_b   1.000
_cell.length_c   1.000
_cell.angle_alpha   90.00
_cell.angle_beta   90.00
_cell.angle_gamma   90.00
#
_symmetry.space_group_name_H-M   'P 1'
#
loop_
_entity.id
_entity.type
_entity.pdbx_description
1 polymer ?
#
loop_
_entity_poly.entity_id
_entity_poly.type
_entity_poly.pdbx_seq_one_letter_code
_entity_poly.pdbx_strand_id
1 'polypeptide(L)' 'KYCKKCHADGGSLASDDSGMLAGQWTPVLRQQLKEFSDGTRPMEKKMKTKYEKLEAADLEALINYYASFK' A
#
# COMPACT_ATOMS: atom_id res chain seq x y z
N LYS A 1 -3.93 9.66 -5.18
CA LYS A 1 -4.92 10.55 -4.51
C LYS A 1 -5.80 9.82 -3.48
N TYR A 2 -6.12 8.54 -3.68
CA TYR A 2 -6.99 7.77 -2.78
C TYR A 2 -6.31 7.23 -1.51
N CYS A 3 -5.00 6.97 -1.58
CA CYS A 3 -4.26 6.32 -0.50
C CYS A 3 -3.74 7.31 0.57
N LYS A 4 -3.48 8.57 0.19
CA LYS A 4 -2.91 9.62 1.04
C LYS A 4 -3.77 10.01 2.26
N LYS A 5 -5.04 9.62 2.28
CA LYS A 5 -5.96 9.93 3.39
C LYS A 5 -5.64 9.12 4.66
N CYS A 6 -5.06 7.93 4.48
CA CYS A 6 -4.64 7.06 5.58
C CYS A 6 -3.11 6.87 5.58
N HIS A 7 -2.49 6.71 4.41
CA HIS A 7 -1.03 6.66 4.27
C HIS A 7 -0.47 8.05 3.92
N ALA A 8 -0.50 8.95 4.90
CA ALA A 8 0.00 10.31 4.72
C ALA A 8 1.54 10.32 4.56
N ASP A 9 2.08 11.38 3.94
CA ASP A 9 3.52 11.53 3.66
C ASP A 9 4.17 10.33 2.95
N GLY A 10 3.43 9.69 2.03
CA GLY A 10 3.91 8.51 1.32
C GLY A 10 3.86 7.23 2.17
N GLY A 11 3.09 7.24 3.26
CA GLY A 11 3.10 6.17 4.25
C GLY A 11 4.39 6.18 5.08
N SER A 12 4.97 7.34 5.38
CA SER A 12 6.13 7.45 6.28
C SER A 12 5.73 7.69 7.74
N LEU A 13 4.47 8.00 7.99
CA LEU A 13 3.97 8.25 9.34
C LEU A 13 3.67 6.92 10.04
N ALA A 14 4.41 6.61 11.10
CA ALA A 14 4.15 5.42 11.91
C ALA A 14 2.91 5.57 12.83
N SER A 15 2.41 6.80 13.01
CA SER A 15 1.35 7.15 13.95
C SER A 15 -0.07 7.00 13.40
N ASP A 16 -0.23 6.62 12.13
CA ASP A 16 -1.53 6.60 11.45
C ASP A 16 -2.24 5.23 11.51
N ASP A 17 -1.77 4.29 12.34
CA ASP A 17 -2.18 2.87 12.39
C ASP A 17 -2.17 2.17 11.01
N SER A 18 -1.68 2.85 9.97
CA SER A 18 -1.78 2.44 8.57
C SER A 18 -0.49 1.75 8.10
N GLY A 19 0.56 1.77 8.92
CA GLY A 19 1.82 1.09 8.67
C GLY A 19 2.72 1.85 7.71
N MET A 20 4.03 1.77 7.94
CA MET A 20 5.03 2.46 7.11
C MET A 20 5.21 1.74 5.76
N LEU A 21 5.00 2.47 4.68
CA LEU A 21 5.15 2.06 3.28
C LEU A 21 6.29 2.81 2.57
N ALA A 22 6.66 4.01 3.03
CA ALA A 22 7.70 4.84 2.41
C ALA A 22 9.08 4.17 2.54
N GLY A 23 9.81 4.06 1.43
CA GLY A 23 11.18 3.53 1.43
C GLY A 23 11.30 2.04 1.74
N GLN A 24 10.18 1.32 1.81
CA GLN A 24 10.19 -0.13 2.01
C GLN A 24 10.72 -0.85 0.77
N TRP A 25 11.42 -1.95 0.99
CA TRP A 25 12.01 -2.75 -0.08
C TRP A 25 10.95 -3.20 -1.11
N THR A 26 11.21 -2.96 -2.40
CA THR A 26 10.30 -3.31 -3.52
C THR A 26 9.76 -4.75 -3.44
N PRO A 27 10.58 -5.78 -3.15
CA PRO A 27 10.07 -7.15 -3.01
C PRO A 27 9.10 -7.32 -1.84
N VAL A 28 9.33 -6.60 -0.74
CA VAL A 28 8.46 -6.63 0.45
C VAL A 28 7.11 -5.99 0.12
N LEU A 29 7.10 -4.82 -0.52
CA LEU A 29 5.87 -4.15 -0.93
C LEU A 29 5.06 -5.04 -1.90
N ARG A 30 5.73 -5.66 -2.87
CA ARG A 30 5.07 -6.58 -3.81
C ARG A 30 4.47 -7.79 -3.09
N GLN A 31 5.20 -8.39 -2.16
CA GLN A 31 4.72 -9.52 -1.38
C GLN A 31 3.51 -9.15 -0.52
N GLN A 32 3.56 -7.99 0.16
CA GLN A 32 2.43 -7.52 0.98
C GLN A 32 1.18 -7.24 0.16
N LEU A 33 1.32 -6.61 -1.01
CA LEU A 33 0.19 -6.40 -1.92
C LEU A 33 -0.35 -7.73 -2.45
N LYS A 34 0.51 -8.72 -2.71
CA LYS A 34 0.07 -10.06 -3.08
C LYS A 34 -0.72 -10.73 -1.94
N GLU A 35 -0.25 -10.65 -0.70
CA GLU A 35 -0.94 -11.19 0.47
C GLU A 35 -2.30 -10.51 0.72
N PHE A 36 -2.43 -9.23 0.36
CA PHE A 36 -3.70 -8.54 0.36
C PHE A 36 -4.62 -9.04 -0.77
N SER A 37 -4.09 -9.23 -1.98
CA SER A 37 -4.85 -9.79 -3.10
C SER A 37 -5.35 -11.21 -2.85
N ASP A 38 -4.53 -12.08 -2.25
CA ASP A 38 -4.89 -13.48 -1.97
C ASP A 38 -5.62 -13.65 -0.62
N GLY A 39 -5.76 -12.57 0.16
CA GLY A 39 -6.50 -12.55 1.42
C GLY A 39 -5.76 -13.17 2.60
N THR A 40 -4.50 -13.58 2.43
CA THR A 40 -3.64 -14.07 3.51
C THR A 40 -3.47 -13.00 4.59
N ARG A 41 -3.41 -11.72 4.17
CA ARG A 41 -3.30 -10.60 5.08
C ARG A 41 -4.63 -9.86 5.20
N PRO A 42 -5.14 -9.63 6.43
CA PRO A 42 -6.38 -8.89 6.62
C PRO A 42 -6.19 -7.43 6.18
N MET A 43 -7.14 -6.94 5.40
CA MET A 43 -7.27 -5.52 5.07
C MET A 43 -8.43 -4.91 5.83
N GLU A 44 -8.24 -3.68 6.29
CA GLU A 44 -9.34 -2.85 6.78
C GLU A 44 -10.41 -2.67 5.70
N LYS A 45 -11.69 -2.69 6.08
CA LYS A 45 -12.82 -2.63 5.12
C LYS A 45 -12.72 -1.42 4.18
N LYS A 46 -12.28 -0.27 4.72
CA LYS A 46 -12.09 0.98 3.96
C LYS A 46 -10.96 0.88 2.93
N MET A 47 -9.88 0.17 3.26
CA MET A 47 -8.77 -0.09 2.35
C MET A 47 -9.20 -1.09 1.27
N LYS A 48 -9.88 -2.18 1.66
CA LYS A 48 -10.37 -3.22 0.73
C LYS A 48 -11.24 -2.64 -0.39
N THR A 49 -12.22 -1.79 -0.08
CA THR A 49 -13.09 -1.15 -1.11
C THR A 49 -12.33 -0.26 -2.09
N LYS A 50 -11.16 0.26 -1.71
CA LYS A 50 -10.29 1.02 -2.60
C LYS A 50 -9.35 0.10 -3.37
N TYR A 51 -8.85 -0.94 -2.72
CA TYR A 51 -7.95 -1.94 -3.27
C TYR A 51 -8.61 -2.74 -4.40
N GLU A 52 -9.87 -3.15 -4.22
CA GLU A 52 -10.66 -3.87 -5.23
C GLU A 52 -10.92 -3.07 -6.51
N LYS A 53 -10.61 -1.77 -6.52
CA LYS A 53 -10.74 -0.89 -7.69
C LYS A 53 -9.42 -0.69 -8.43
N LEU A 54 -8.35 -1.34 -7.98
CA LEU A 54 -7.02 -1.22 -8.57
C LEU A 54 -6.79 -2.39 -9.54
N GLU A 55 -6.22 -2.06 -10.70
CA GLU A 55 -5.75 -3.05 -11.66
C GLU A 55 -4.30 -3.46 -11.33
N ALA A 56 -3.82 -4.55 -11.93
CA ALA A 56 -2.43 -5.01 -11.73
C ALA A 56 -1.39 -3.92 -12.08
N ALA A 57 -1.67 -3.09 -13.08
CA ALA A 57 -0.82 -1.97 -13.46
C ALA A 57 -0.79 -0.86 -12.38
N ASP A 58 -1.90 -0.62 -11.69
CA ASP A 58 -1.96 0.34 -10.59
C ASP A 58 -1.16 -0.14 -9.39
N LEU A 59 -1.18 -1.44 -9.10
CA LEU A 59 -0.39 -2.04 -8.02
C LEU A 59 1.12 -1.84 -8.26
N GLU A 60 1.61 -2.11 -9.46
CA GLU A 60 3.02 -1.87 -9.81
C GLU A 60 3.37 -0.38 -9.77
N ALA A 61 2.47 0.50 -10.21
CA ALA A 61 2.66 1.96 -10.07
C ALA A 61 2.73 2.39 -8.60
N LEU A 62 1.91 1.81 -7.72
CA LEU A 62 1.94 2.08 -6.28
C LEU A 62 3.23 1.58 -5.63
N ILE A 63 3.70 0.38 -5.98
CA ILE A 63 4.97 -0.16 -5.49
C ILE A 63 6.10 0.81 -5.85
N ASN A 64 6.19 1.22 -7.11
CA ASN A 64 7.24 2.14 -7.56
C ASN A 64 7.12 3.51 -6.90
N TYR A 65 5.90 4.03 -6.73
CA TYR A 65 5.66 5.28 -6.04
C TYR A 65 6.14 5.22 -4.58
N TYR A 66 5.72 4.22 -3.79
CA TYR A 66 6.10 4.10 -2.38
C TYR A 66 7.57 3.73 -2.16
N ALA A 67 8.15 2.89 -3.04
CA ALA A 67 9.56 2.56 -3.02
C ALA A 67 10.46 3.75 -3.40
N SER A 68 9.95 4.75 -4.14
CA SER A 68 10.71 5.94 -4.50
C SER A 68 10.88 6.97 -3.37
N PHE A 69 10.11 6.83 -2.28
CA PHE A 69 10.29 7.67 -1.10
C PHE A 69 11.60 7.28 -0.38
N LYS A 70 12.38 8.29 0.02
CA LYS A 70 13.61 8.15 0.80
C LYS A 70 13.38 8.57 2.24
#